data_AF-A0A1R1AMS5-F1
#
_entry.id   AF-A0A1R1AMS5-F1
#
_cell.length_a   1.000
_cell.length_b   1.000
_cell.length_c   1.000
_cell.angle_alpha   90.00
_cell.angle_beta   90.00
_cell.angle_gamma   90.00
#
_symmetry.space_group_name_H-M   'P 1'
#
loop_
_entity.id
_entity.type
_entity.pdbx_description
1 polymer ?
#
loop_
_entity_poly.entity_id
_entity_poly.type
_entity_poly.pdbx_seq_one_letter_code
_entity_poly.pdbx_strand_id
1 'polypeptide(L)'
;MFMLMALKRNQKGLTLIELLAVLVIVGIIAAIAIPAIGNTINNSKIKADAATDQIIIESVLRYVIDEEKTATVTDAVIDTELVTKGYLNAMPTWKVTGNAKTKFTATLNANKWTVTLS
;
A
#
# COMPACT_ATOMS: atom_id res chain seq x y z
N MET A 1 -22.76 55.25 -44.10
CA MET A 1 -21.32 54.93 -44.13
C MET A 1 -21.00 54.19 -42.84
N PHE A 2 -20.79 52.88 -42.89
CA PHE A 2 -20.44 52.07 -41.73
C PHE A 2 -19.06 51.46 -41.96
N MET A 3 -18.11 51.85 -41.11
CA MET A 3 -16.74 51.40 -41.14
C MET A 3 -16.62 50.17 -40.22
N LEU A 4 -16.38 49.01 -40.80
CA LEU A 4 -16.05 47.78 -40.06
C LEU A 4 -14.58 47.85 -39.65
N MET A 5 -14.33 48.13 -38.38
CA MET A 5 -12.99 48.10 -37.80
C MET A 5 -12.54 46.63 -37.67
N ALA A 6 -11.57 46.20 -38.47
CA ALA A 6 -11.01 44.86 -38.41
C ALA A 6 -10.16 44.68 -37.13
N LEU A 7 -10.62 43.84 -36.20
CA LEU A 7 -9.90 43.44 -34.99
C LEU A 7 -8.69 42.56 -35.38
N LYS A 8 -7.50 43.16 -35.54
CA LYS A 8 -6.26 42.40 -35.67
C LYS A 8 -5.94 41.68 -34.35
N ARG A 9 -6.18 40.37 -34.31
CA ARG A 9 -5.76 39.48 -33.21
C ARG A 9 -4.23 39.37 -33.24
N ASN A 10 -3.56 39.97 -32.26
CA ASN A 10 -2.12 39.89 -32.10
C ASN A 10 -1.74 38.55 -31.45
N GLN A 11 -1.78 37.47 -32.23
CA GLN A 11 -1.27 36.16 -31.79
C GLN A 11 0.25 36.18 -31.89
N LYS A 12 0.92 36.74 -30.87
CA LYS A 12 2.33 36.44 -30.63
C LYS A 12 2.41 34.96 -30.24
N GLY A 13 2.71 34.11 -31.21
CA GLY A 13 2.89 32.68 -30.99
C GLY A 13 4.13 32.42 -30.15
N LEU A 14 4.01 31.50 -29.18
CA LEU A 14 5.15 30.86 -28.54
C LEU A 14 6.10 30.33 -29.60
N THR A 15 7.38 30.62 -29.44
CA THR A 15 8.41 30.07 -30.32
C THR A 15 8.70 28.61 -29.95
N LEU A 16 9.09 27.79 -30.93
CA LEU A 16 9.46 26.39 -30.66
C LEU A 16 10.63 26.28 -29.67
N ILE A 17 11.54 27.25 -29.67
CA ILE A 17 12.69 27.27 -28.76
C ILE A 17 12.27 27.48 -27.30
N GLU A 18 11.23 28.29 -27.05
CA GLU A 18 10.69 28.51 -25.69
C GLU A 18 10.03 27.25 -25.14
N LEU A 19 9.25 26.53 -25.96
CA LEU A 19 8.67 25.25 -25.55
C LEU A 19 9.73 24.16 -25.36
N LEU A 20 10.80 24.20 -26.17
CA LEU A 20 11.92 23.27 -26.05
C LEU A 20 12.68 23.47 -24.74
N ALA A 21 12.99 24.72 -24.36
CA ALA A 21 13.66 25.01 -23.10
C ALA A 21 12.88 24.50 -21.88
N VAL A 22 11.55 24.61 -21.90
CA VAL A 22 10.68 24.09 -20.82
C VAL A 22 10.72 22.56 -20.75
N LEU A 23 10.65 21.87 -21.89
CA LEU A 23 10.72 20.41 -21.95
C LEU A 23 12.05 19.87 -21.39
N VAL A 24 13.16 20.56 -21.65
CA VAL A 24 14.47 20.18 -21.10
C VAL A 24 14.44 20.24 -19.57
N ILE A 25 13.93 21.34 -18.99
CA ILE A 25 13.85 21.49 -17.53
C ILE A 25 12.92 20.43 -16.92
N VAL A 26 11.74 20.23 -17.49
CA VAL A 26 10.80 19.19 -17.03
C VAL A 26 11.40 17.79 -17.16
N GLY A 27 12.15 17.52 -18.23
CA GLY A 27 12.84 16.24 -18.44
C GLY A 27 13.88 15.94 -17.37
N ILE A 28 14.69 16.93 -16.97
CA ILE A 28 15.68 16.78 -15.89
C ILE A 28 14.98 16.53 -14.55
N ILE A 29 13.93 17.28 -14.24
CA ILE A 29 13.14 17.07 -13.00
C ILE A 29 12.52 15.68 -12.99
N ALA A 30 11.90 15.26 -14.10
CA ALA A 30 11.25 13.96 -14.22
C ALA A 30 12.23 12.79 -14.04
N ALA A 31 13.45 12.90 -14.58
CA ALA A 31 14.49 11.88 -14.45
C ALA A 31 14.84 11.57 -12.98
N ILE A 32 14.83 12.58 -12.10
CA ILE A 32 15.12 12.40 -10.66
C ILE A 32 13.83 12.03 -9.89
N ALA A 33 12.71 12.66 -10.25
CA ALA A 33 11.44 12.51 -9.51
C ALA A 33 10.82 11.11 -9.65
N ILE A 34 10.83 10.52 -10.86
CA ILE A 34 10.21 9.22 -11.14
C ILE A 34 10.80 8.10 -10.25
N PRO A 35 12.13 7.86 -10.20
CA PRO A 35 12.68 6.81 -9.36
C PRO A 35 12.48 7.09 -7.86
N ALA A 36 12.57 8.35 -7.42
CA ALA A 36 12.36 8.74 -6.03
C ALA A 36 10.92 8.46 -5.55
N ILE A 37 9.92 8.81 -6.36
CA ILE A 37 8.50 8.55 -6.07
C ILE A 37 8.22 7.04 -6.11
N GLY A 38 8.76 6.33 -7.10
CA GLY A 38 8.61 4.87 -7.20
C GLY A 38 9.09 4.14 -5.95
N ASN A 39 10.29 4.50 -5.46
CA ASN A 39 10.83 3.92 -4.23
C ASN A 39 9.98 4.28 -2.99
N THR A 40 9.51 5.51 -2.91
CA THR A 40 8.65 5.97 -1.79
C THR A 40 7.32 5.21 -1.76
N ILE A 41 6.70 4.97 -2.91
CA ILE A 41 5.47 4.19 -3.03
C ILE A 41 5.72 2.74 -2.60
N ASN A 42 6.81 2.12 -3.07
CA ASN A 42 7.14 0.74 -2.70
C ASN A 42 7.39 0.61 -1.18
N ASN A 43 8.14 1.53 -0.60
CA ASN A 43 8.36 1.56 0.85
C ASN A 43 7.06 1.78 1.64
N SER A 44 6.15 2.61 1.12
CA SER A 44 4.83 2.82 1.75
C SER A 44 3.98 1.56 1.70
N LYS A 45 4.01 0.80 0.59
CA LYS A 45 3.36 -0.51 0.49
C LYS A 45 3.94 -1.50 1.49
N ILE A 46 5.27 -1.60 1.59
CA ILE A 46 5.94 -2.48 2.55
C ILE A 46 5.56 -2.13 4.00
N LYS A 47 5.50 -0.83 4.34
CA LYS A 47 5.06 -0.38 5.67
C LYS A 47 3.59 -0.70 5.95
N ALA A 48 2.71 -0.53 4.96
CA ALA A 48 1.30 -0.90 5.09
C ALA A 48 1.12 -2.41 5.29
N ASP A 49 1.94 -3.21 4.61
CA ASP A 49 1.97 -4.67 4.77
C ASP A 49 2.45 -5.06 6.17
N ALA A 50 3.52 -4.42 6.68
CA ALA A 50 3.99 -4.67 8.05
C ALA A 50 2.95 -4.28 9.12
N ALA A 51 2.20 -3.19 8.91
CA ALA A 51 1.11 -2.82 9.81
C ALA A 51 -0.05 -3.83 9.72
N THR A 52 -0.32 -4.36 8.54
CA THR A 52 -1.29 -5.45 8.33
C THR A 52 -0.88 -6.70 9.10
N ASP A 53 0.39 -7.08 9.04
CA ASP A 53 0.93 -8.23 9.78
C ASP A 53 0.70 -8.08 11.30
N GLN A 54 0.91 -6.88 11.85
CA GLN A 54 0.67 -6.58 13.26
C GLN A 54 -0.81 -6.75 13.65
N ILE A 55 -1.73 -6.23 12.84
CA ILE A 55 -3.18 -6.38 13.06
C ILE A 55 -3.56 -7.86 13.12
N ILE A 56 -3.01 -8.68 12.22
CA ILE A 56 -3.32 -10.11 12.20
C ILE A 56 -2.73 -10.81 13.43
N ILE A 57 -1.49 -10.50 13.83
CA ILE A 57 -0.89 -11.04 15.05
C ILE A 57 -1.77 -10.75 16.26
N GLU A 58 -2.22 -9.50 16.42
CA GLU A 58 -3.08 -9.10 17.53
C GLU A 58 -4.42 -9.83 17.50
N SER A 59 -5.01 -10.00 16.31
CA SER A 59 -6.27 -10.72 16.11
C SER A 59 -6.14 -12.20 16.49
N VAL A 60 -5.05 -12.84 16.07
CA VAL A 60 -4.74 -14.25 16.42
C VAL A 60 -4.47 -14.38 17.92
N LEU A 61 -3.73 -13.46 18.52
CA LEU A 61 -3.45 -13.46 19.95
C LEU A 61 -4.74 -13.35 20.76
N ARG A 62 -5.64 -12.45 20.35
CA ARG A 62 -6.95 -12.31 20.98
C ARG A 62 -7.76 -13.59 20.88
N TYR A 63 -7.80 -14.22 19.71
CA TYR A 63 -8.48 -15.50 19.51
C TYR A 63 -7.96 -16.61 20.42
N VAL A 64 -6.63 -16.78 20.53
CA VAL A 64 -6.08 -17.87 21.38
C VAL A 64 -6.31 -17.63 22.88
N ILE A 65 -6.45 -16.37 23.30
CA ILE A 65 -6.80 -16.00 24.67
C ILE A 65 -8.29 -16.24 24.92
N ASP A 66 -9.17 -15.70 24.09
CA ASP A 66 -10.63 -15.76 24.26
C ASP A 66 -11.15 -17.21 24.18
N GLU A 67 -10.49 -18.06 23.39
CA GLU A 67 -10.86 -19.48 23.26
C GLU A 67 -10.09 -20.42 24.21
N GLU A 68 -9.33 -19.84 25.16
CA GLU A 68 -8.51 -20.56 26.14
C GLU A 68 -7.69 -21.70 25.53
N LYS A 69 -7.08 -21.45 24.36
CA LYS A 69 -6.29 -22.48 23.69
C LYS A 69 -5.11 -22.85 24.58
N THR A 70 -4.76 -24.13 24.61
CA THR A 70 -3.65 -24.65 25.42
C THR A 70 -2.59 -25.37 24.59
N ALA A 71 -2.88 -25.58 23.30
CA ALA A 71 -1.99 -26.21 22.33
C ALA A 71 -1.67 -25.25 21.18
N THR A 72 -0.55 -25.50 20.49
CA THR A 72 -0.15 -24.76 19.29
C THR A 72 -1.27 -24.76 18.27
N VAL A 73 -1.65 -23.58 17.80
CA VAL A 73 -2.63 -23.40 16.73
C VAL A 73 -1.87 -23.23 15.42
N THR A 74 -1.96 -24.23 14.56
CA THR A 74 -1.40 -24.20 13.19
C THR A 74 -2.53 -24.24 12.18
N ASP A 75 -2.59 -23.24 11.29
CA ASP A 75 -3.15 -23.22 9.92
C ASP A 75 -4.43 -24.02 9.57
N ALA A 76 -5.24 -24.41 10.55
CA ALA A 76 -6.57 -24.93 10.33
C ALA A 76 -7.56 -23.87 10.79
N VAL A 77 -8.36 -23.38 9.86
CA VAL A 77 -9.58 -22.60 10.12
C VAL A 77 -9.35 -21.13 10.51
N ILE A 78 -8.33 -20.42 10.02
CA ILE A 78 -8.15 -18.99 10.33
C ILE A 78 -8.89 -18.07 9.34
N ASP A 79 -8.89 -18.40 8.04
CA ASP A 79 -9.76 -17.76 7.04
C ASP A 79 -11.25 -17.90 7.40
N THR A 80 -11.60 -19.04 8.01
CA THR A 80 -12.96 -19.35 8.40
C THR A 80 -13.28 -18.95 9.83
N GLU A 81 -12.48 -19.22 10.87
CA GLU A 81 -12.83 -18.88 12.25
C GLU A 81 -12.54 -17.44 12.63
N LEU A 82 -11.43 -16.81 12.22
CA LEU A 82 -11.23 -15.40 12.62
C LEU A 82 -12.26 -14.49 11.97
N VAL A 83 -12.64 -14.79 10.73
CA VAL A 83 -13.69 -14.04 10.04
C VAL A 83 -15.07 -14.41 10.56
N THR A 84 -15.38 -15.70 10.73
CA THR A 84 -16.70 -16.14 11.22
C THR A 84 -16.95 -15.76 12.68
N LYS A 85 -15.91 -15.81 13.54
CA LYS A 85 -16.00 -15.41 14.96
C LYS A 85 -15.76 -13.91 15.17
N GLY A 86 -15.53 -13.14 14.10
CA GLY A 86 -15.50 -11.67 14.15
C GLY A 86 -14.22 -11.05 14.73
N TYR A 87 -13.13 -11.81 14.80
CA TYR A 87 -11.80 -11.28 15.13
C TYR A 87 -11.20 -10.50 13.95
N LEU A 88 -11.59 -10.83 12.73
CA LEU A 88 -11.28 -10.09 11.50
C LEU A 88 -12.57 -9.87 10.70
N ASN A 89 -12.77 -8.68 10.13
CA ASN A 89 -13.94 -8.44 9.27
C ASN A 89 -13.80 -9.11 7.90
N ALA A 90 -12.57 -9.23 7.41
CA ALA A 90 -12.20 -9.88 6.17
C ALA A 90 -10.70 -10.18 6.19
N MET A 91 -10.25 -11.13 5.37
CA MET A 91 -8.83 -11.39 5.21
C MET A 91 -8.15 -10.17 4.57
N PRO A 92 -7.15 -9.56 5.23
CA PRO A 92 -6.46 -8.42 4.65
C PRO A 92 -5.58 -8.86 3.46
N THR A 93 -5.43 -7.95 2.49
CA THR A 93 -4.65 -8.19 1.29
C THR A 93 -3.34 -7.41 1.34
N TRP A 94 -2.21 -8.09 1.18
CA TRP A 94 -0.91 -7.44 1.04
C TRP A 94 -0.80 -6.68 -0.28
N LYS A 95 -0.21 -5.49 -0.21
CA LYS A 95 0.03 -4.61 -1.37
C LYS A 95 1.25 -5.05 -2.17
N VAL A 96 2.17 -5.80 -1.56
CA VAL A 96 3.31 -6.44 -2.23
C VAL A 96 3.06 -7.93 -2.36
N THR A 97 2.78 -8.41 -3.58
CA THR A 97 2.40 -9.81 -3.85
C THR A 97 3.42 -10.84 -3.34
N GLY A 98 4.72 -10.51 -3.35
CA GLY A 98 5.78 -11.39 -2.86
C GLY A 98 5.91 -11.47 -1.32
N ASN A 99 5.23 -10.58 -0.59
CA ASN A 99 5.25 -10.53 0.87
C ASN A 99 3.98 -11.09 1.51
N ALA A 100 3.02 -11.58 0.71
CA ALA A 100 1.77 -12.10 1.22
C ALA A 100 2.04 -13.27 2.18
N LYS A 101 1.59 -13.11 3.44
CA LYS A 101 1.73 -14.11 4.49
C LYS A 101 0.45 -14.91 4.58
N THR A 102 0.43 -16.05 3.90
CA THR A 102 -0.78 -16.89 3.82
C THR A 102 -0.90 -17.87 4.97
N LYS A 103 0.13 -17.99 5.81
CA LYS A 103 0.18 -18.99 6.88
C LYS A 103 0.47 -18.35 8.22
N PHE A 104 -0.26 -18.76 9.24
CA PHE A 104 -0.15 -18.24 10.60
C PHE A 104 0.00 -19.37 11.60
N THR A 105 0.97 -19.25 12.50
CA THR A 105 1.21 -20.22 13.57
C THR A 105 1.32 -19.51 14.91
N ALA A 106 0.47 -19.88 15.86
CA ALA A 106 0.54 -19.40 17.24
C ALA A 106 1.06 -20.53 18.13
N THR A 107 2.21 -20.33 18.74
CA THR A 107 2.89 -21.30 19.62
C THR A 107 2.90 -20.78 21.04
N LEU A 108 2.55 -21.64 22.00
CA LEU A 108 2.64 -21.35 23.42
C LEU A 108 3.98 -21.87 23.95
N ASN A 109 4.88 -20.98 24.36
CA ASN A 109 6.17 -21.32 24.97
C ASN A 109 6.24 -20.71 26.37
N ALA A 110 6.36 -21.55 27.41
CA ALA A 110 6.49 -21.12 28.80
C ALA A 110 5.48 -20.02 29.20
N ASN A 111 4.19 -20.25 28.88
CA ASN A 111 3.06 -19.34 29.13
C ASN A 111 3.06 -18.04 28.31
N LYS A 112 3.91 -17.92 27.28
CA LYS A 112 3.92 -16.81 26.34
C LYS A 112 3.50 -17.27 24.95
N TRP A 113 2.48 -16.61 24.39
CA TRP A 113 2.09 -16.81 23.00
C TRP A 113 3.03 -16.06 22.05
N THR A 114 3.50 -16.77 21.02
CA THR A 114 4.26 -16.19 19.91
C THR A 114 3.54 -16.53 18.61
N VAL A 115 3.17 -15.50 17.85
CA VAL A 115 2.54 -15.66 16.53
C VAL A 115 3.59 -15.42 15.45
N THR A 116 3.70 -16.35 14.51
CA THR A 116 4.59 -16.28 13.35
C THR A 116 3.76 -16.27 12.07
N LEU A 117 4.02 -15.30 11.20
CA LEU A 117 3.48 -15.24 9.86
C LEU A 117 4.51 -15.77 8.86
N SER A 118 4.11 -16.70 7.99
CA SER A 118 4.97 -17.25 6.92
C SER A 118 4.37 -17.06 5.54
#